data_AF-A0A5C8E065-F1
#
_entry.id   AF-A0A5C8E065-F1
#
_cell.length_a   1.000
_cell.length_b   1.000
_cell.length_c   1.000
_cell.angle_alpha   90.00
_cell.angle_beta   90.00
_cell.angle_gamma   90.00
#
_symmetry.space_group_name_H-M   'P 1'
#
loop_
_entity.id
_entity.type
_entity.pdbx_description
1 polymer ?
#
loop_
_entity_poly.entity_id
_entity_poly.type
_entity_poly.pdbx_seq_one_letter_code
_entity_poly.pdbx_strand_id
1 'polypeptide(L)'
;MNAEDKIRQLEEQINRLSADLHTSHQQLLQLQEELRMLKQGMGLPMAKRTLSTPIEERQKLGLEHFIGLKLIHLVGIIVLVIGISIGVKYAIDGQLISEAMRIVLAYAAGILLLILSIRLKKNYQLFSAILFSGSMASVYFTTYAAFAYYHFIPGTVAFLVMVALTVYTIFMAIRYDRKEIAIVGMVGAYGIPFLVSANSERVDLFLSYILLINLGIVFLSFRKSWKLVGQLAMLITWVSFIGWAMLRYEESQQLLALAFMIAYYLLFCLDALAFLFRQKKALSFVEIQQLIINNTALYLAALCICNHITASGSVFVWLAIMALGMAVLFPLENRLLQLLTIQALIVLLLFISFKWEGLTVTLLWVAVAVSLFIWGIIRKKSWVRLVAVFLVGLTLAKLLILDSQNFSAIQKITCYIAIGILLLLGSFYYQKLGLGEKKD
;
A
#
# COMPACT_ATOMS: atom_id res chain seq x y z
N MET A 1 43.90 -20.99 -37.54
CA MET A 1 44.40 -19.80 -36.80
C MET A 1 45.53 -20.29 -35.93
N ASN A 2 46.76 -19.86 -36.21
CA ASN A 2 47.95 -20.41 -35.58
C ASN A 2 48.03 -19.93 -34.12
N ALA A 3 48.66 -20.70 -33.23
CA ALA A 3 48.76 -20.33 -31.80
C ALA A 3 49.43 -18.95 -31.61
N GLU A 4 50.38 -18.62 -32.48
CA GLU A 4 51.06 -17.33 -32.53
C GLU A 4 50.13 -16.15 -32.91
N ASP A 5 49.15 -16.38 -33.79
CA ASP A 5 48.18 -15.34 -34.18
C ASP A 5 47.28 -14.95 -33.00
N LYS A 6 46.94 -15.94 -32.16
CA LYS A 6 46.08 -15.76 -30.99
C LYS A 6 46.82 -15.03 -29.86
N ILE A 7 48.12 -15.29 -29.71
CA ILE A 7 48.99 -14.57 -28.76
C ILE A 7 49.15 -13.11 -29.19
N ARG A 8 49.40 -12.84 -30.48
CA ARG A 8 49.46 -11.46 -31.02
C ARG A 8 48.15 -10.70 -30.82
N GLN A 9 47.01 -11.34 -31.05
CA GLN A 9 45.70 -10.71 -30.80
C GLN A 9 45.49 -10.37 -29.32
N LEU A 10 45.93 -11.24 -28.40
CA LEU A 10 45.82 -10.99 -26.97
C LEU A 10 46.77 -9.86 -26.51
N GLU A 11 47.99 -9.81 -27.03
CA GLU A 11 48.93 -8.71 -26.76
C GLU A 11 48.40 -7.37 -27.28
N GLU A 12 47.82 -7.33 -28.47
CA GLU A 12 47.14 -6.14 -28.99
C GLU A 12 45.95 -5.73 -28.11
N GLN A 13 45.13 -6.67 -27.66
CA GLN A 13 44.00 -6.39 -26.78
C GLN A 13 44.46 -5.84 -25.42
N ILE A 14 45.51 -6.41 -24.82
CA ILE A 14 46.07 -5.95 -23.55
C ILE A 14 46.66 -4.55 -23.71
N ASN A 15 47.40 -4.30 -24.79
CA ASN A 15 47.98 -2.99 -25.05
C ASN A 15 46.90 -1.92 -25.28
N ARG A 16 45.83 -2.24 -26.03
CA ARG A 16 44.65 -1.35 -26.18
C ARG A 16 43.97 -1.07 -24.84
N LEU A 17 43.73 -2.11 -24.02
CA LEU A 17 43.11 -1.93 -22.71
C LEU A 17 43.96 -1.07 -21.77
N SER A 18 45.29 -1.25 -21.79
CA SER A 18 46.21 -0.45 -20.98
C SER A 18 46.20 1.02 -21.40
N ALA A 19 46.13 1.30 -22.69
CA ALA A 19 46.04 2.66 -23.22
C ALA A 19 44.71 3.35 -22.84
N ASP A 20 43.59 2.62 -22.92
CA ASP A 20 42.26 3.10 -22.51
C ASP A 20 42.17 3.37 -21.00
N LEU A 21 42.84 2.54 -20.20
CA LEU A 21 42.88 2.71 -18.75
C LEU A 21 43.71 3.92 -18.35
N HIS A 22 44.83 4.16 -19.04
CA HIS A 22 45.65 5.36 -18.85
C HIS A 22 44.92 6.66 -19.22
N THR A 23 44.22 6.69 -20.36
CA THR A 23 43.41 7.86 -20.75
C THR A 23 42.26 8.11 -19.79
N SER A 24 41.57 7.06 -19.35
CA SER A 24 40.50 7.17 -18.34
C SER A 24 41.02 7.72 -17.01
N HIS A 25 42.20 7.28 -16.57
CA HIS A 25 42.83 7.79 -15.35
C HIS A 25 43.19 9.28 -15.46
N GLN A 26 43.73 9.71 -16.60
CA GLN A 26 44.04 11.13 -16.85
C GLN A 26 42.77 12.01 -16.87
N GLN A 27 41.68 11.54 -17.47
CA GLN A 27 40.40 12.25 -17.46
C GLN A 27 39.85 12.41 -16.05
N LEU A 28 39.97 11.39 -15.19
CA LEU A 28 39.53 11.47 -13.80
C LEU A 28 40.33 12.48 -12.99
N LEU A 29 41.65 12.55 -13.20
CA LEU A 29 42.50 13.55 -12.56
C LEU A 29 42.10 14.96 -13.00
N GLN A 30 41.88 15.18 -14.30
CA GLN A 30 41.40 16.46 -14.82
C GLN A 30 40.03 16.86 -14.24
N LEU A 31 39.07 15.92 -14.16
CA LEU A 31 37.77 16.19 -13.57
C LEU A 31 37.85 16.48 -12.06
N GLN A 32 38.72 15.79 -11.33
CA GLN A 32 38.98 16.08 -9.92
C GLN A 32 39.57 17.47 -9.73
N GLU A 33 40.47 17.88 -10.63
CA GLU A 33 41.07 19.21 -10.63
C GLU A 33 40.05 20.29 -11.01
N GLU A 34 39.22 20.07 -12.04
CA GLU A 34 38.09 20.95 -12.38
C GLU A 34 37.10 21.10 -11.21
N LEU A 35 36.76 20.01 -10.53
CA LEU A 35 35.91 20.03 -9.34
C LEU A 35 36.57 20.77 -8.16
N ARG A 36 37.89 20.64 -8.02
CA ARG A 36 38.66 21.36 -6.99
C ARG A 36 38.66 22.87 -7.27
N MET A 37 38.86 23.27 -8.52
CA MET A 37 38.83 24.66 -8.98
C MET A 37 37.42 25.28 -8.80
N LEU A 38 36.36 24.54 -9.14
CA LEU A 38 34.97 24.95 -8.92
C LEU A 38 34.65 25.12 -7.43
N LYS A 39 35.10 24.21 -6.57
CA LYS A 39 34.94 24.33 -5.12
C LYS A 39 35.68 25.53 -4.52
N GLN A 40 36.76 25.98 -5.17
CA GLN A 40 37.54 27.14 -4.75
C GLN A 40 37.06 28.46 -5.40
N GLY A 41 35.97 28.44 -6.16
CA GLY A 41 35.39 29.64 -6.77
C GLY A 41 36.20 30.23 -7.93
N MET A 42 37.16 29.47 -8.49
CA MET A 42 37.97 29.91 -9.62
C MET A 42 37.29 29.52 -10.95
N GLY A 43 37.24 30.45 -11.90
CA GLY A 43 36.66 30.22 -13.24
C GLY A 43 37.45 29.18 -14.04
N LEU A 44 36.73 28.34 -14.80
CA LEU A 44 37.33 27.30 -15.64
C LEU A 44 38.08 27.89 -16.84
N PRO A 45 39.28 27.39 -17.18
CA PRO A 45 39.93 27.75 -18.44
C PRO A 45 39.14 27.19 -19.62
N MET A 46 38.71 28.05 -20.54
CA MET A 46 38.06 27.63 -21.80
C MET A 46 39.08 27.00 -22.76
N ALA A 47 39.44 25.74 -22.53
CA ALA A 47 40.08 24.92 -23.54
C ALA A 47 39.00 24.30 -24.43
N LYS A 48 39.06 24.58 -25.74
CA LYS A 48 38.16 24.08 -26.78
C LYS A 48 38.25 22.54 -26.85
N ARG A 49 37.39 21.82 -26.14
CA ARG A 49 37.28 20.35 -26.20
C ARG A 49 36.77 19.93 -27.58
N THR A 50 37.65 19.46 -28.47
CA THR A 50 37.26 18.50 -29.51
C THR A 50 37.02 17.15 -28.83
N LEU A 51 35.77 16.86 -28.52
CA LEU A 51 35.32 15.54 -28.09
C LEU A 51 35.40 14.56 -29.28
N SER A 52 36.59 14.02 -29.57
CA SER A 52 36.68 12.78 -30.34
C SER A 52 36.37 11.62 -29.39
N THR A 53 35.09 11.26 -29.32
CA THR A 53 34.56 10.17 -28.49
C THR A 53 34.81 8.80 -29.15
N PRO A 54 35.58 7.88 -28.53
CA PRO A 54 35.43 6.45 -28.79
C PRO A 54 34.28 5.91 -27.93
N ILE A 55 33.04 6.33 -28.21
CA ILE A 55 31.83 5.86 -27.49
C ILE A 55 31.14 4.71 -28.25
N GLU A 56 31.45 4.48 -29.52
CA GLU A 56 30.70 3.53 -30.35
C GLU A 56 30.92 2.04 -30.03
N GLU A 57 32.01 1.64 -29.37
CA GLU A 57 32.24 0.20 -29.08
C GLU A 57 31.62 -0.30 -27.76
N ARG A 58 31.26 0.58 -26.81
CA ARG A 58 30.62 0.14 -25.54
C ARG A 58 29.16 -0.30 -25.67
N GLN A 59 28.48 0.03 -26.77
CA GLN A 59 27.06 -0.30 -26.95
C GLN A 59 26.81 -1.73 -27.47
N LYS A 60 27.77 -2.35 -28.18
CA LYS A 60 27.56 -3.70 -28.75
C LYS A 60 27.66 -4.84 -27.72
N LEU A 61 28.38 -4.63 -26.62
CA LEU A 61 28.42 -5.59 -25.49
C LEU A 61 27.15 -5.58 -24.62
N GLY A 62 26.31 -4.55 -24.72
CA GLY A 62 25.10 -4.42 -23.90
C GLY A 62 23.96 -5.32 -24.37
N LEU A 63 23.73 -5.41 -25.68
CA LEU A 63 22.65 -6.19 -26.26
C LEU A 63 22.94 -7.69 -26.17
N GLU A 64 24.13 -8.14 -26.54
CA GLU A 64 24.50 -9.56 -26.44
C GLU A 64 24.53 -10.06 -24.99
N HIS A 65 25.02 -9.24 -24.04
CA HIS A 65 24.98 -9.58 -22.62
C HIS A 65 23.56 -9.56 -22.04
N PHE A 66 22.71 -8.61 -22.43
CA PHE A 66 21.31 -8.54 -21.98
C PHE A 66 20.48 -9.68 -22.57
N ILE A 67 20.60 -9.94 -23.88
CA ILE A 67 19.92 -11.02 -24.59
C ILE A 67 20.43 -12.37 -24.07
N GLY A 68 21.74 -12.57 -24.09
CA GLY A 68 22.41 -13.82 -23.72
C GLY A 68 22.24 -14.21 -22.26
N LEU A 69 22.47 -13.27 -21.33
CA LEU A 69 22.48 -13.59 -19.91
C LEU A 69 21.16 -13.32 -19.21
N LYS A 70 20.40 -12.27 -19.57
CA LYS A 70 19.18 -11.87 -18.85
C LYS A 70 17.88 -12.32 -19.53
N LEU A 71 17.80 -12.26 -20.85
CA LEU A 71 16.58 -12.57 -21.57
C LEU A 71 16.39 -14.08 -21.75
N ILE A 72 17.43 -14.78 -22.22
CA ILE A 72 17.35 -16.23 -22.47
C ILE A 72 17.10 -17.02 -21.19
N HIS A 73 17.78 -16.72 -20.06
CA HIS A 73 17.52 -17.43 -18.80
C HIS A 73 16.10 -17.19 -18.27
N LEU A 74 15.58 -15.96 -18.40
CA LEU A 74 14.24 -15.61 -17.93
C LEU A 74 13.18 -16.31 -18.78
N VAL A 75 13.32 -16.25 -20.11
CA VAL A 75 12.44 -16.98 -21.04
C VAL A 75 12.53 -18.48 -20.78
N GLY A 76 13.73 -19.01 -20.57
CA GLY A 76 13.95 -20.42 -20.22
C GLY A 76 13.24 -20.82 -18.93
N ILE A 77 13.34 -20.03 -17.86
CA ILE A 77 12.62 -20.27 -16.60
C ILE A 77 11.11 -20.24 -16.84
N ILE A 78 10.59 -19.25 -17.57
CA ILE A 78 9.15 -19.13 -17.85
C ILE A 78 8.65 -20.34 -18.64
N VAL A 79 9.32 -20.71 -19.73
CA VAL A 79 8.96 -21.86 -20.57
C VAL A 79 9.05 -23.17 -19.78
N LEU A 80 10.10 -23.35 -18.97
CA LEU A 80 10.25 -24.52 -18.11
C LEU A 80 9.11 -24.61 -17.09
N VAL A 81 8.79 -23.51 -16.41
CA VAL A 81 7.69 -23.45 -15.43
C VAL A 81 6.34 -23.75 -16.09
N ILE A 82 6.08 -23.20 -17.28
CA ILE A 82 4.88 -23.51 -18.07
C ILE A 82 4.85 -25.00 -18.43
N GLY A 83 5.97 -25.55 -18.94
CA GLY A 83 6.07 -26.95 -19.34
C GLY A 83 5.84 -27.91 -18.17
N ILE A 84 6.47 -27.66 -17.02
CA ILE A 84 6.24 -28.41 -15.78
C ILE A 84 4.77 -28.29 -15.35
N SER A 85 4.18 -27.09 -15.40
CA SER A 85 2.78 -26.88 -15.00
C SER A 85 1.80 -27.64 -15.89
N ILE A 86 2.02 -27.63 -17.21
CA ILE A 86 1.21 -28.39 -18.18
C ILE A 86 1.43 -29.90 -17.98
N GLY A 87 2.66 -30.35 -17.76
CA GLY A 87 2.96 -31.76 -17.50
C GLY A 87 2.31 -32.30 -16.24
N VAL A 88 2.36 -31.52 -15.14
CA VAL A 88 1.65 -31.86 -13.89
C VAL A 88 0.15 -31.90 -14.13
N LYS A 89 -0.42 -30.91 -14.85
CA LYS A 89 -1.85 -30.91 -15.21
C LYS A 89 -2.22 -32.15 -16.04
N TYR A 90 -1.44 -32.49 -17.06
CA TYR A 90 -1.67 -33.68 -17.88
C TYR A 90 -1.64 -34.97 -17.05
N ALA A 91 -0.69 -35.10 -16.13
CA ALA A 91 -0.63 -36.25 -15.22
C ALA A 91 -1.81 -36.33 -14.25
N ILE A 92 -2.35 -35.18 -13.84
CA ILE A 92 -3.54 -35.06 -13.00
C ILE A 92 -4.81 -35.42 -13.78
N ASP A 93 -5.01 -34.82 -14.94
CA ASP A 93 -6.20 -34.97 -15.79
C ASP A 93 -6.28 -36.38 -16.37
N GLY A 94 -5.14 -36.96 -16.75
CA GLY A 94 -5.03 -38.34 -17.21
C GLY A 94 -5.05 -39.39 -16.10
N GLN A 95 -5.26 -38.98 -14.83
CA GLN A 95 -5.24 -39.85 -13.64
C GLN A 95 -3.97 -40.72 -13.51
N LEU A 96 -2.85 -40.31 -14.12
CA LEU A 96 -1.56 -41.02 -14.07
C LEU A 96 -0.96 -41.02 -12.66
N ILE A 97 -1.31 -40.01 -11.85
CA ILE A 97 -0.88 -39.87 -10.46
C ILE A 97 -2.13 -39.87 -9.58
N SER A 98 -2.17 -40.81 -8.62
CA SER A 98 -3.24 -40.88 -7.63
C SER A 98 -3.30 -39.63 -6.76
N GLU A 99 -4.48 -39.31 -6.23
CA GLU A 99 -4.71 -38.12 -5.40
C GLU A 99 -3.79 -38.07 -4.18
N ALA A 100 -3.58 -39.22 -3.52
CA ALA A 100 -2.65 -39.35 -2.41
C ALA A 100 -1.20 -39.06 -2.83
N MET A 101 -0.76 -39.59 -3.98
CA MET A 101 0.59 -39.38 -4.48
C MET A 101 0.84 -37.91 -4.84
N ARG A 102 -0.17 -37.17 -5.32
CA ARG A 102 -0.06 -35.72 -5.58
C ARG A 102 0.28 -34.95 -4.30
N ILE A 103 -0.42 -35.25 -3.21
CA ILE A 103 -0.19 -34.61 -1.90
C ILE A 103 1.18 -34.97 -1.34
N VAL A 104 1.57 -36.25 -1.42
CA VAL A 104 2.89 -36.70 -0.96
C VAL A 104 4.03 -36.03 -1.73
N LEU A 105 3.94 -35.98 -3.07
CA LEU A 105 4.94 -35.33 -3.91
C LEU A 105 5.02 -33.83 -3.66
N ALA A 106 3.88 -33.17 -3.44
CA ALA A 106 3.84 -31.74 -3.12
C ALA A 106 4.49 -31.43 -1.76
N TYR A 107 4.23 -32.24 -0.71
CA TYR A 107 4.95 -32.11 0.56
C TYR A 107 6.44 -32.41 0.42
N ALA A 108 6.82 -33.44 -0.35
CA ALA A 108 8.21 -33.77 -0.61
C ALA A 108 8.95 -32.61 -1.30
N ALA A 109 8.31 -31.97 -2.29
CA ALA A 109 8.83 -30.76 -2.93
C ALA A 109 8.98 -29.61 -1.92
N GLY A 110 7.97 -29.36 -1.08
CA GLY A 110 8.04 -28.36 -0.01
C GLY A 110 9.19 -28.59 0.97
N ILE A 111 9.40 -29.83 1.41
CA ILE A 111 10.50 -30.23 2.30
C ILE A 111 11.86 -30.08 1.60
N LEU A 112 11.96 -30.47 0.32
CA LEU A 112 13.17 -30.29 -0.48
C LEU A 112 13.57 -28.81 -0.53
N LEU A 113 12.62 -27.91 -0.80
CA LEU A 113 12.84 -26.46 -0.79
C LEU A 113 13.30 -25.97 0.60
N LEU A 114 12.74 -26.53 1.69
CA LEU A 114 13.15 -26.18 3.05
C LEU A 114 14.62 -26.57 3.32
N ILE A 115 15.00 -27.80 2.95
CA ILE A 115 16.36 -28.32 3.13
C ILE A 115 17.35 -27.46 2.33
N LEU A 116 17.03 -27.15 1.08
CA LEU A 116 17.84 -26.27 0.25
C LEU A 116 17.97 -24.88 0.87
N SER A 117 16.87 -24.32 1.40
CA SER A 117 16.89 -23.01 2.06
C SER A 117 17.89 -22.98 3.21
N ILE A 118 17.89 -24.02 4.07
CA ILE A 118 18.80 -24.13 5.21
C ILE A 118 20.26 -24.25 4.74
N ARG A 119 20.53 -25.06 3.72
CA ARG A 119 21.90 -25.24 3.20
C ARG A 119 22.48 -23.96 2.59
N LEU A 120 21.67 -23.21 1.84
CA LEU A 120 22.12 -21.99 1.17
C LEU A 120 22.21 -20.77 2.09
N LYS A 121 21.72 -20.87 3.33
CA LYS A 121 21.68 -19.75 4.29
C LYS A 121 23.04 -19.08 4.53
N LYS A 122 24.13 -19.86 4.56
CA LYS A 122 25.48 -19.35 4.88
C LYS A 122 25.99 -18.35 3.84
N ASN A 123 25.78 -18.64 2.55
CA ASN A 123 26.36 -17.88 1.45
C ASN A 123 25.34 -16.96 0.75
N TYR A 124 24.04 -17.26 0.84
CA TYR A 124 22.98 -16.57 0.10
C TYR A 124 21.74 -16.34 0.96
N GLN A 125 21.83 -15.45 1.95
CA GLN A 125 20.73 -15.20 2.90
C GLN A 125 19.41 -14.77 2.23
N LEU A 126 19.45 -13.88 1.24
CA LEU A 126 18.24 -13.42 0.55
C LEU A 126 17.57 -14.57 -0.23
N PHE A 127 18.36 -15.33 -0.99
CA PHE A 127 17.86 -16.46 -1.75
C PHE A 127 17.33 -17.56 -0.83
N SER A 128 18.01 -17.83 0.28
CA SER A 128 17.55 -18.74 1.34
C SER A 128 16.21 -18.31 1.93
N ALA A 129 16.00 -17.02 2.20
CA ALA A 129 14.73 -16.49 2.69
C ALA A 129 13.58 -16.68 1.68
N ILE A 130 13.83 -16.40 0.39
CA ILE A 130 12.84 -16.62 -0.67
C ILE A 130 12.49 -18.11 -0.79
N LEU A 131 13.50 -18.98 -0.73
CA LEU A 131 13.30 -20.43 -0.81
C LEU A 131 12.56 -21.00 0.41
N PHE A 132 12.84 -20.45 1.60
CA PHE A 132 12.08 -20.74 2.82
C PHE A 132 10.61 -20.35 2.66
N SER A 133 10.36 -19.13 2.17
CA SER A 133 9.00 -18.65 1.91
C SER A 133 8.27 -19.52 0.88
N GLY A 134 8.96 -19.93 -0.19
CA GLY A 134 8.39 -20.84 -1.20
C GLY A 134 8.06 -22.23 -0.62
N SER A 135 8.92 -22.76 0.25
CA SER A 135 8.64 -23.98 1.00
C SER A 135 7.40 -23.85 1.88
N MET A 136 7.31 -22.79 2.69
CA MET A 136 6.16 -22.56 3.56
C MET A 136 4.86 -22.41 2.76
N ALA A 137 4.88 -21.66 1.65
CA ALA A 137 3.74 -21.53 0.76
C ALA A 137 3.33 -22.88 0.15
N SER A 138 4.29 -23.69 -0.31
CA SER A 138 4.03 -25.02 -0.88
C SER A 138 3.39 -25.95 0.14
N VAL A 139 3.96 -26.06 1.35
CA VAL A 139 3.41 -26.89 2.44
C VAL A 139 2.01 -26.41 2.84
N TYR A 140 1.82 -25.09 2.88
CA TYR A 140 0.54 -24.47 3.20
C TYR A 140 -0.55 -24.82 2.17
N PHE A 141 -0.29 -24.61 0.87
CA PHE A 141 -1.24 -24.95 -0.20
C PHE A 141 -1.49 -26.46 -0.28
N THR A 142 -0.48 -27.28 -0.01
CA THR A 142 -0.61 -28.74 0.02
C THR A 142 -1.52 -29.19 1.17
N THR A 143 -1.36 -28.62 2.35
CA THR A 143 -2.23 -28.89 3.52
C THR A 143 -3.67 -28.49 3.21
N TYR A 144 -3.86 -27.33 2.58
CA TYR A 144 -5.17 -26.89 2.14
C TYR A 144 -5.78 -27.87 1.12
N ALA A 145 -5.03 -28.26 0.08
CA ALA A 145 -5.56 -29.15 -0.93
C ALA A 145 -5.94 -30.52 -0.37
N ALA A 146 -5.15 -31.05 0.57
CA ALA A 146 -5.45 -32.29 1.27
C ALA A 146 -6.76 -32.22 2.07
N PHE A 147 -7.12 -31.05 2.62
CA PHE A 147 -8.38 -30.84 3.33
C PHE A 147 -9.56 -30.54 2.39
N ALA A 148 -9.42 -29.54 1.52
CA ALA A 148 -10.53 -28.93 0.80
C ALA A 148 -10.89 -29.65 -0.51
N TYR A 149 -9.91 -30.21 -1.22
CA TYR A 149 -10.14 -30.88 -2.50
C TYR A 149 -10.18 -32.40 -2.37
N TYR A 150 -9.30 -32.98 -1.54
CA TYR A 150 -9.16 -34.44 -1.43
C TYR A 150 -9.72 -35.03 -0.13
N HIS A 151 -10.13 -34.19 0.83
CA HIS A 151 -10.73 -34.61 2.10
C HIS A 151 -9.92 -35.66 2.90
N PHE A 152 -8.60 -35.70 2.72
CA PHE A 152 -7.71 -36.63 3.42
C PHE A 152 -7.48 -36.28 4.88
N ILE A 153 -7.69 -35.02 5.26
CA ILE A 153 -7.38 -34.52 6.60
C ILE A 153 -8.62 -33.81 7.16
N PRO A 154 -9.03 -34.08 8.41
CA PRO A 154 -10.11 -33.33 9.07
C PRO A 154 -9.77 -31.84 9.20
N GLY A 155 -10.78 -30.97 9.10
CA GLY A 155 -10.60 -29.52 9.15
C GLY A 155 -9.87 -29.02 10.41
N THR A 156 -10.11 -29.64 11.57
CA THR A 156 -9.41 -29.30 12.82
C THR A 156 -7.90 -29.57 12.74
N VAL A 157 -7.50 -30.69 12.13
CA VAL A 157 -6.08 -31.05 11.98
C VAL A 157 -5.41 -30.12 10.98
N ALA A 158 -6.06 -29.84 9.85
CA ALA A 158 -5.57 -28.87 8.87
C ALA A 158 -5.39 -27.47 9.50
N PHE A 159 -6.38 -27.00 10.25
CA PHE A 159 -6.30 -25.72 10.97
C PHE A 159 -5.12 -25.67 11.95
N LEU A 160 -4.94 -26.70 12.80
CA LEU A 160 -3.83 -26.77 13.76
C LEU A 160 -2.46 -26.77 13.07
N VAL A 161 -2.32 -27.54 11.99
CA VAL A 161 -1.07 -27.59 11.20
C VAL A 161 -0.78 -26.21 10.59
N MET A 162 -1.78 -25.55 10.00
CA MET A 162 -1.60 -24.26 9.35
C MET A 162 -1.28 -23.14 10.36
N VAL A 163 -1.87 -23.18 11.56
CA VAL A 163 -1.49 -22.29 12.67
C VAL A 163 -0.06 -22.54 13.11
N ALA A 164 0.35 -23.80 13.29
CA ALA A 164 1.72 -24.15 13.67
C ALA A 164 2.74 -23.67 12.63
N LEU A 165 2.44 -23.86 11.33
CA LEU A 165 3.26 -23.37 10.22
C LEU A 165 3.36 -21.84 10.22
N THR A 166 2.27 -21.14 10.54
CA THR A 166 2.25 -19.67 10.63
C THR A 166 3.13 -19.17 11.77
N VAL A 167 3.01 -19.77 12.97
CA VAL A 167 3.86 -19.44 14.13
C VAL A 167 5.33 -19.70 13.81
N TYR A 168 5.64 -20.85 13.18
CA TYR A 168 7.00 -21.18 12.75
C TYR A 168 7.55 -20.18 11.72
N THR A 169 6.73 -19.76 10.76
CA THR A 169 7.09 -18.76 9.74
C THR A 169 7.39 -17.40 10.38
N ILE A 170 6.58 -16.96 11.34
CA ILE A 170 6.81 -15.72 12.10
C ILE A 170 8.12 -15.81 12.90
N PHE A 171 8.35 -16.93 13.59
CA PHE A 171 9.59 -17.17 14.33
C PHE A 171 10.81 -17.10 13.40
N MET A 172 10.72 -17.72 12.22
CA MET A 172 11.79 -17.67 11.22
C MET A 172 11.96 -16.28 10.61
N ALA A 173 10.89 -15.52 10.38
CA ALA A 173 10.98 -14.14 9.94
C ALA A 173 11.82 -13.31 10.93
N ILE A 174 11.57 -13.45 12.23
CA ILE A 174 12.34 -12.76 13.29
C ILE A 174 13.81 -13.20 13.30
N ARG A 175 14.07 -14.50 13.12
CA ARG A 175 15.42 -15.10 13.13
C ARG A 175 16.26 -14.75 11.90
N TYR A 176 15.64 -14.66 10.73
CA TYR A 176 16.29 -14.25 9.48
C TYR A 176 16.41 -12.73 9.38
N ASP A 177 15.65 -11.98 10.17
CA ASP A 177 15.56 -10.52 10.11
C ASP A 177 15.22 -10.00 8.70
N ARG A 178 14.33 -10.73 8.03
CA ARG A 178 13.91 -10.47 6.65
C ARG A 178 12.40 -10.31 6.55
N LYS A 179 11.95 -9.16 6.06
CA LYS A 179 10.53 -8.84 5.85
C LYS A 179 9.87 -9.73 4.79
N GLU A 180 10.65 -10.28 3.87
CA GLU A 180 10.18 -11.12 2.77
C GLU A 180 9.51 -12.40 3.30
N ILE A 181 10.02 -12.95 4.39
CA ILE A 181 9.44 -14.13 5.06
C ILE A 181 8.11 -13.76 5.72
N ALA A 182 8.05 -12.60 6.37
CA ALA A 182 6.81 -12.13 6.99
C ALA A 182 5.71 -11.90 5.95
N ILE A 183 6.03 -11.27 4.81
CA ILE A 183 5.05 -11.00 3.74
C ILE A 183 4.45 -12.31 3.21
N VAL A 184 5.27 -13.33 2.95
CA VAL A 184 4.74 -14.63 2.47
C VAL A 184 3.97 -15.36 3.58
N GLY A 185 4.43 -15.28 4.82
CA GLY A 185 3.70 -15.79 5.97
C GLY A 185 2.31 -15.16 6.13
N MET A 186 2.17 -13.86 5.85
CA MET A 186 0.88 -13.18 5.84
C MET A 186 -0.07 -13.73 4.78
N VAL A 187 0.42 -13.96 3.56
CA VAL A 187 -0.41 -14.54 2.47
C VAL A 187 -0.99 -15.88 2.89
N GLY A 188 -0.18 -16.73 3.53
CA GLY A 188 -0.66 -17.97 4.15
C GLY A 188 -1.68 -17.66 5.24
N ALA A 189 -1.29 -16.92 6.28
CA ALA A 189 -2.13 -16.69 7.46
C ALA A 189 -3.52 -16.10 7.13
N TYR A 190 -3.60 -15.05 6.31
CA TYR A 190 -4.88 -14.46 5.92
C TYR A 190 -5.71 -15.34 4.97
N GLY A 191 -5.08 -16.32 4.32
CA GLY A 191 -5.81 -17.32 3.57
C GLY A 191 -6.67 -18.20 4.48
N ILE A 192 -6.17 -18.59 5.66
CA ILE A 192 -6.78 -19.64 6.52
C ILE A 192 -8.29 -19.45 6.74
N PRO A 193 -8.81 -18.25 7.10
CA PRO A 193 -10.23 -18.05 7.32
C PRO A 193 -11.05 -18.35 6.09
N PHE A 194 -10.65 -17.84 4.92
CA PHE A 194 -11.36 -18.11 3.66
C PHE A 194 -11.36 -19.60 3.31
N LEU A 195 -10.38 -20.37 3.80
CA LEU A 195 -10.27 -21.81 3.55
C LEU A 195 -11.13 -22.64 4.51
N VAL A 196 -11.21 -22.24 5.79
CA VAL A 196 -11.92 -23.00 6.84
C VAL A 196 -13.37 -22.52 7.03
N SER A 197 -13.64 -21.24 6.78
CA SER A 197 -14.93 -20.59 7.01
C SER A 197 -15.76 -20.35 5.73
N ALA A 198 -15.33 -20.88 4.57
CA ALA A 198 -16.05 -20.72 3.30
C ALA A 198 -17.52 -21.19 3.39
N ASN A 199 -17.79 -22.23 4.19
CA ASN A 199 -19.12 -22.81 4.36
C ASN A 199 -19.71 -22.57 5.76
N SER A 200 -19.06 -21.78 6.61
CA SER A 200 -19.58 -21.50 7.95
C SER A 200 -20.33 -20.16 7.98
N GLU A 201 -21.54 -20.16 8.51
CA GLU A 201 -22.30 -18.95 8.90
C GLU A 201 -21.67 -18.22 10.10
N ARG A 202 -20.58 -18.77 10.65
CA ARG A 202 -19.86 -18.31 11.84
C ARG A 202 -18.88 -17.18 11.52
N VAL A 203 -19.45 -16.01 11.23
CA VAL A 203 -18.70 -14.76 10.97
C VAL A 203 -17.85 -14.34 12.19
N ASP A 204 -18.30 -14.68 13.40
CA ASP A 204 -17.56 -14.51 14.65
C ASP A 204 -16.15 -15.09 14.58
N LEU A 205 -16.01 -16.30 14.04
CA LEU A 205 -14.72 -16.98 13.92
C LEU A 205 -13.84 -16.32 12.85
N PHE A 206 -14.42 -15.96 11.71
CA PHE A 206 -13.70 -15.29 10.62
C PHE A 206 -13.07 -13.97 11.08
N LEU A 207 -13.86 -13.10 11.72
CA LEU A 207 -13.39 -11.81 12.22
C LEU A 207 -12.42 -11.97 13.39
N SER A 208 -12.72 -12.82 14.37
CA SER A 208 -11.83 -13.07 15.52
C SER A 208 -10.46 -13.59 15.08
N TYR A 209 -10.43 -14.45 14.06
CA TYR A 209 -9.18 -14.99 13.55
C TYR A 209 -8.33 -13.93 12.84
N ILE A 210 -8.94 -13.09 12.01
CA ILE A 210 -8.24 -11.97 11.35
C ILE A 210 -7.67 -11.02 12.42
N LEU A 211 -8.42 -10.74 13.49
CA LEU A 211 -7.94 -9.95 14.62
C LEU A 211 -6.72 -10.59 15.31
N LEU A 212 -6.74 -11.90 15.54
CA LEU A 212 -5.62 -12.65 16.12
C LEU A 212 -4.35 -12.53 15.27
N ILE A 213 -4.47 -12.71 13.95
CA ILE A 213 -3.35 -12.53 13.02
C ILE A 213 -2.82 -11.11 13.08
N ASN A 214 -3.72 -10.13 13.04
CA ASN A 214 -3.33 -8.72 13.05
C ASN A 214 -2.57 -8.35 14.32
N LEU A 215 -2.95 -8.89 15.49
CA LEU A 215 -2.19 -8.70 16.73
C LEU A 215 -0.75 -9.20 16.60
N GLY A 216 -0.56 -10.37 16.00
CA GLY A 216 0.78 -10.94 15.73
C GLY A 216 1.59 -10.09 14.75
N ILE A 217 0.97 -9.58 13.69
CA ILE A 217 1.63 -8.74 12.69
C ILE A 217 1.98 -7.36 13.24
N VAL A 218 1.07 -6.72 13.99
CA VAL A 218 1.35 -5.44 14.64
C VAL A 218 2.45 -5.60 15.68
N PHE A 219 2.46 -6.71 16.44
CA PHE A 219 3.59 -7.03 17.31
C PHE A 219 4.92 -7.16 16.52
N LEU A 220 4.91 -7.85 15.38
CA LEU A 220 6.09 -8.00 14.53
C LEU A 220 6.56 -6.66 13.93
N SER A 221 5.62 -5.87 13.41
CA SER A 221 5.80 -4.52 12.88
C SER A 221 6.42 -3.61 13.96
N PHE A 222 5.88 -3.65 15.18
CA PHE A 222 6.39 -2.93 16.33
C PHE A 222 7.82 -3.34 16.70
N ARG A 223 8.12 -4.65 16.73
CA ARG A 223 9.43 -5.19 17.09
C ARG A 223 10.51 -4.91 16.06
N LYS A 224 10.20 -5.03 14.77
CA LYS A 224 11.19 -4.98 13.67
C LYS A 224 11.14 -3.71 12.82
N SER A 225 10.18 -2.82 13.06
CA SER A 225 9.99 -1.58 12.30
C SER A 225 9.75 -1.79 10.80
N TRP A 226 9.19 -2.94 10.42
CA TRP A 226 8.87 -3.27 9.04
C TRP A 226 7.52 -2.69 8.61
N LYS A 227 7.52 -1.39 8.28
CA LYS A 227 6.31 -0.62 7.93
C LYS A 227 5.44 -1.27 6.85
N LEU A 228 6.07 -1.87 5.82
CA LEU A 228 5.36 -2.55 4.74
C LEU A 228 4.49 -3.73 5.22
N VAL A 229 4.92 -4.43 6.27
CA VAL A 229 4.18 -5.58 6.81
C VAL A 229 2.89 -5.11 7.47
N GLY A 230 2.95 -4.04 8.28
CA GLY A 230 1.76 -3.42 8.88
C GLY A 230 0.80 -2.84 7.84
N GLN A 231 1.32 -2.16 6.80
CA GLN A 231 0.48 -1.61 5.72
C GLN A 231 -0.24 -2.69 4.90
N LEU A 232 0.46 -3.77 4.54
CA LEU A 232 -0.16 -4.89 3.81
C LEU A 232 -1.22 -5.59 4.66
N ALA A 233 -0.97 -5.76 5.97
CA ALA A 233 -1.92 -6.34 6.91
C ALA A 233 -3.22 -5.53 7.00
N MET A 234 -3.07 -4.20 7.10
CA MET A 234 -4.18 -3.26 7.10
C MET A 234 -5.00 -3.36 5.81
N LEU A 235 -4.33 -3.36 4.65
CA LEU A 235 -5.01 -3.42 3.36
C LEU A 235 -5.79 -4.73 3.21
N ILE A 236 -5.17 -5.88 3.49
CA ILE A 236 -5.82 -7.19 3.41
C ILE A 236 -7.01 -7.27 4.38
N THR A 237 -6.84 -6.79 5.61
CA THR A 237 -7.91 -6.79 6.62
C THR A 237 -9.11 -5.96 6.17
N TRP A 238 -8.90 -4.73 5.72
CA TRP A 238 -10.00 -3.87 5.29
C TRP A 238 -10.67 -4.36 4.02
N VAL A 239 -9.91 -4.85 3.03
CA VAL A 239 -10.48 -5.45 1.82
C VAL A 239 -11.33 -6.68 2.18
N SER A 240 -10.84 -7.52 3.09
CA SER A 240 -11.59 -8.69 3.57
C SER A 240 -12.86 -8.31 4.33
N PHE A 241 -12.77 -7.32 5.22
CA PHE A 241 -13.89 -6.85 6.02
C PHE A 241 -14.97 -6.17 5.17
N ILE A 242 -14.57 -5.26 4.26
CA ILE A 242 -15.48 -4.58 3.35
C ILE A 242 -16.09 -5.57 2.35
N GLY A 243 -15.28 -6.51 1.82
CA GLY A 243 -15.77 -7.57 0.95
C GLY A 243 -16.85 -8.43 1.63
N TRP A 244 -16.62 -8.83 2.88
CA TRP A 244 -17.65 -9.48 3.69
C TRP A 244 -18.87 -8.58 3.91
N ALA A 245 -18.65 -7.30 4.26
CA ALA A 245 -19.71 -6.34 4.56
C ALA A 245 -20.63 -6.08 3.35
N MET A 246 -20.11 -6.13 2.12
CA MET A 246 -20.89 -5.92 0.90
C MET A 246 -21.63 -7.16 0.42
N LEU A 247 -21.08 -8.36 0.66
CA LEU A 247 -21.56 -9.60 0.04
C LEU A 247 -22.38 -10.49 0.97
N ARG A 248 -22.14 -10.40 2.29
CA ARG A 248 -22.63 -11.38 3.27
C ARG A 248 -23.13 -10.76 4.57
N TYR A 249 -23.18 -9.43 4.67
CA TYR A 249 -23.62 -8.75 5.89
C TYR A 249 -25.11 -8.95 6.12
N GLU A 250 -25.45 -9.27 7.36
CA GLU A 250 -26.82 -9.33 7.87
C GLU A 250 -26.98 -8.37 9.04
N GLU A 251 -28.13 -7.71 9.14
CA GLU A 251 -28.41 -6.73 10.20
C GLU A 251 -28.33 -7.34 11.62
N SER A 252 -28.60 -8.65 11.74
CA SER A 252 -28.46 -9.40 13.00
C SER A 252 -27.04 -9.35 13.59
N GLN A 253 -26.03 -9.10 12.76
CA GLN A 253 -24.60 -9.13 13.11
C GLN A 253 -24.01 -7.73 13.32
N GLN A 254 -24.84 -6.68 13.36
CA GLN A 254 -24.38 -5.29 13.40
C GLN A 254 -23.43 -4.98 14.58
N LEU A 255 -23.77 -5.43 15.80
CA LEU A 255 -22.95 -5.15 16.99
C LEU A 255 -21.55 -5.77 16.85
N LEU A 256 -21.49 -7.00 16.33
CA LEU A 256 -20.26 -7.71 16.04
C LEU A 256 -19.43 -6.95 14.99
N ALA A 257 -20.08 -6.54 13.89
CA ALA A 257 -19.44 -5.81 12.79
C ALA A 257 -18.84 -4.48 13.29
N LEU A 258 -19.60 -3.69 14.06
CA LEU A 258 -19.15 -2.44 14.65
C LEU A 258 -17.98 -2.64 15.63
N ALA A 259 -18.06 -3.66 16.50
CA ALA A 259 -17.00 -3.97 17.45
C ALA A 259 -15.68 -4.32 16.74
N PHE A 260 -15.71 -5.18 15.73
CA PHE A 260 -14.52 -5.55 14.96
C PHE A 260 -14.00 -4.41 14.08
N MET A 261 -14.89 -3.63 13.48
CA MET A 261 -14.52 -2.45 12.71
C MET A 261 -13.72 -1.45 13.55
N ILE A 262 -14.19 -1.15 14.77
CA ILE A 262 -13.49 -0.27 15.72
C ILE A 262 -12.17 -0.93 16.18
N ALA A 263 -12.19 -2.23 16.48
CA ALA A 263 -10.99 -2.95 16.90
C ALA A 263 -9.88 -2.89 15.84
N TYR A 264 -10.19 -3.15 14.57
CA TYR A 264 -9.23 -3.06 13.47
C TYR A 264 -8.71 -1.64 13.28
N TYR A 265 -9.60 -0.64 13.31
CA TYR A 265 -9.17 0.74 13.20
C TYR A 265 -8.17 1.11 14.30
N LEU A 266 -8.51 0.83 15.56
CA LEU A 266 -7.65 1.14 16.70
C LEU A 266 -6.31 0.40 16.60
N LEU A 267 -6.34 -0.88 16.20
CA LEU A 267 -5.14 -1.68 16.05
C LEU A 267 -4.16 -1.10 15.01
N PHE A 268 -4.65 -0.68 13.84
CA PHE A 268 -3.79 -0.10 12.80
C PHE A 268 -3.41 1.36 13.06
N CYS A 269 -4.23 2.09 13.82
CA CYS A 269 -3.84 3.39 14.38
C CYS A 269 -2.69 3.22 15.39
N LEU A 270 -2.78 2.24 16.29
CA LEU A 270 -1.71 1.91 17.22
C LEU A 270 -0.44 1.51 16.48
N ASP A 271 -0.52 0.67 15.44
CA ASP A 271 0.65 0.30 14.61
C ASP A 271 1.34 1.52 14.00
N ALA A 272 0.57 2.43 13.38
CA ALA A 272 1.13 3.65 12.79
C ALA A 272 1.74 4.59 13.85
N LEU A 273 1.10 4.72 15.01
CA LEU A 273 1.55 5.61 16.09
C LEU A 273 2.68 5.00 16.93
N ALA A 274 2.82 3.68 16.98
CA ALA A 274 3.84 3.02 17.79
C ALA A 274 5.28 3.42 17.40
N PHE A 275 5.46 3.86 16.14
CA PHE A 275 6.72 4.41 15.65
C PHE A 275 7.11 5.75 16.29
N LEU A 276 6.14 6.62 16.60
CA LEU A 276 6.37 7.87 17.33
C LEU A 276 6.96 7.59 18.70
N PHE A 277 6.38 6.64 19.43
CA PHE A 277 6.80 6.27 20.78
C PHE A 277 8.20 5.66 20.83
N ARG A 278 8.55 4.83 19.83
CA ARG A 278 9.83 4.10 19.85
C ARG A 278 11.01 4.93 19.35
N GLN A 279 10.82 5.77 18.32
CA GLN A 279 11.93 6.48 17.67
C GLN A 279 12.02 7.96 18.04
N LYS A 280 11.01 8.53 18.75
CA LYS A 280 10.89 9.97 19.02
C LYS A 280 11.09 10.85 17.77
N LYS A 281 10.79 10.30 16.60
CA LYS A 281 10.90 10.97 15.30
C LYS A 281 9.50 11.34 14.82
N ALA A 282 9.43 12.41 14.04
CA ALA A 282 8.29 12.75 13.22
C ALA A 282 7.75 11.54 12.45
N LEU A 283 6.43 11.49 12.24
CA LEU A 283 5.81 10.51 11.36
C LEU A 283 6.41 10.63 9.96
N SER A 284 6.90 9.54 9.41
CA SER A 284 7.31 9.52 8.02
C SER A 284 6.08 9.50 7.11
N PHE A 285 6.30 9.78 5.84
CA PHE A 285 5.26 9.73 4.81
C PHE A 285 4.48 8.40 4.81
N VAL A 286 5.15 7.29 5.13
CA VAL A 286 4.57 5.94 5.15
C VAL A 286 3.52 5.79 6.27
N GLU A 287 3.77 6.29 7.48
CA GLU A 287 2.78 6.21 8.57
C GLU A 287 1.62 7.19 8.34
N ILE A 288 1.89 8.37 7.76
CA ILE A 288 0.85 9.32 7.35
C ILE A 288 -0.09 8.65 6.34
N GLN A 289 0.48 8.01 5.31
CA GLN A 289 -0.29 7.28 4.32
C GLN A 289 -1.10 6.14 4.96
N GLN A 290 -0.53 5.41 5.93
CA GLN A 290 -1.23 4.35 6.64
C GLN A 290 -2.44 4.87 7.41
N LEU A 291 -2.29 5.96 8.18
CA LEU A 291 -3.40 6.57 8.91
C LEU A 291 -4.52 7.06 7.98
N ILE A 292 -4.15 7.68 6.86
CA ILE A 292 -5.12 8.16 5.86
C ILE A 292 -5.89 6.96 5.28
N ILE A 293 -5.21 5.91 4.85
CA ILE A 293 -5.87 4.72 4.31
C ILE A 293 -6.76 4.06 5.36
N ASN A 294 -6.30 3.93 6.60
CA ASN A 294 -7.08 3.35 7.70
C ASN A 294 -8.38 4.13 7.94
N ASN A 295 -8.32 5.46 7.93
CA ASN A 295 -9.47 6.33 8.12
C ASN A 295 -10.45 6.27 6.93
N THR A 296 -9.94 6.20 5.69
CA THR A 296 -10.80 6.01 4.50
C THR A 296 -11.49 4.66 4.54
N ALA A 297 -10.77 3.60 4.89
CA ALA A 297 -11.31 2.26 4.94
C ALA A 297 -12.38 2.10 6.03
N LEU A 298 -12.17 2.73 7.20
CA LEU A 298 -13.18 2.81 8.24
C LEU A 298 -14.47 3.50 7.76
N TYR A 299 -14.35 4.59 7.02
CA TYR A 299 -15.51 5.27 6.43
C TYR A 299 -16.25 4.39 5.42
N LEU A 300 -15.52 3.74 4.50
CA LEU A 300 -16.11 2.84 3.52
C LEU A 300 -16.82 1.66 4.19
N ALA A 301 -16.20 1.06 5.20
CA ALA A 301 -16.79 -0.03 5.97
C ALA A 301 -18.06 0.42 6.72
N ALA A 302 -18.04 1.60 7.32
CA ALA A 302 -19.21 2.16 7.99
C ALA A 302 -20.37 2.46 7.02
N LEU A 303 -20.07 2.91 5.79
CA LEU A 303 -21.09 3.06 4.75
C LEU A 303 -21.76 1.72 4.42
N CYS A 304 -20.98 0.64 4.27
CA CYS A 304 -21.55 -0.68 3.97
C CYS A 304 -22.47 -1.19 5.09
N ILE A 305 -22.07 -1.03 6.35
CA ILE A 305 -22.82 -1.57 7.51
C ILE A 305 -24.04 -0.71 7.84
N CYS A 306 -23.91 0.62 7.76
CA CYS A 306 -24.92 1.56 8.27
C CYS A 306 -25.87 2.11 7.20
N ASN A 307 -25.78 1.66 5.95
CA ASN A 307 -26.66 2.13 4.87
C ASN A 307 -28.14 1.87 5.16
N HIS A 308 -28.46 0.78 5.87
CA HIS A 308 -29.83 0.33 6.10
C HIS A 308 -30.55 1.01 7.28
N ILE A 309 -29.85 1.82 8.08
CA ILE A 309 -30.41 2.38 9.33
C ILE A 309 -30.77 3.87 9.17
N THR A 310 -31.96 4.24 9.67
CA THR A 310 -32.47 5.62 9.78
C THR A 310 -31.61 6.50 10.71
N ALA A 311 -30.93 5.90 11.69
CA ALA A 311 -29.98 6.55 12.61
C ALA A 311 -28.52 6.65 12.08
N SER A 312 -28.30 6.63 10.76
CA SER A 312 -26.97 6.67 10.16
C SER A 312 -26.13 7.91 10.54
N GLY A 313 -26.73 9.00 11.00
CA GLY A 313 -26.01 10.23 11.36
C GLY A 313 -25.09 10.11 12.58
N SER A 314 -25.37 9.22 13.54
CA SER A 314 -24.58 9.10 14.78
C SER A 314 -23.21 8.47 14.52
N VAL A 315 -23.11 7.54 13.57
CA VAL A 315 -21.85 6.85 13.23
C VAL A 315 -20.85 7.80 12.57
N PHE A 316 -21.28 8.69 11.67
CA PHE A 316 -20.38 9.69 11.06
C PHE A 316 -19.91 10.73 12.06
N VAL A 317 -20.73 11.07 13.05
CA VAL A 317 -20.33 11.92 14.18
C VAL A 317 -19.28 11.23 15.04
N TRP A 318 -19.44 9.93 15.35
CA TRP A 318 -18.42 9.16 16.07
C TRP A 318 -17.11 8.98 15.29
N LEU A 319 -17.18 8.84 13.96
CA LEU A 319 -16.00 8.78 13.08
C LEU A 319 -15.25 10.11 13.04
N ALA A 320 -15.99 11.22 12.96
CA ALA A 320 -15.42 12.57 13.06
C ALA A 320 -14.80 12.82 14.45
N ILE A 321 -15.45 12.36 15.53
CA ILE A 321 -14.92 12.43 16.90
C ILE A 321 -13.65 11.59 17.05
N MET A 322 -13.56 10.41 16.42
CA MET A 322 -12.37 9.58 16.51
C MET A 322 -11.19 10.18 15.73
N ALA A 323 -11.44 10.78 14.56
CA ALA A 323 -10.45 11.55 13.80
C ALA A 323 -9.98 12.81 14.55
N LEU A 324 -10.89 13.52 15.22
CA LEU A 324 -10.58 14.66 16.10
C LEU A 324 -9.87 14.23 17.40
N GLY A 325 -10.24 13.09 17.98
CA GLY A 325 -9.60 12.53 19.17
C GLY A 325 -8.14 12.17 18.90
N MET A 326 -7.83 11.62 17.72
CA MET A 326 -6.46 11.38 17.27
C MET A 326 -5.67 12.69 17.11
N ALA A 327 -6.31 13.76 16.62
CA ALA A 327 -5.72 15.09 16.51
C ALA A 327 -5.42 15.77 17.85
N VAL A 328 -6.20 15.47 18.89
CA VAL A 328 -6.07 16.08 20.24
C VAL A 328 -5.14 15.28 21.14
N LEU A 329 -5.17 13.95 21.07
CA LEU A 329 -4.40 13.07 21.96
C LEU A 329 -2.92 12.95 21.57
N PHE A 330 -2.58 13.21 20.31
CA PHE A 330 -1.21 13.09 19.82
C PHE A 330 -0.70 14.44 19.32
N PRO A 331 0.52 14.89 19.72
CA PRO A 331 1.16 16.08 19.17
C PRO A 331 1.62 15.80 17.73
N LEU A 332 0.65 15.73 16.82
CA LEU A 332 0.86 15.42 15.42
C LEU A 332 1.38 16.66 14.69
N GLU A 333 2.17 16.43 13.64
CA GLU A 333 2.62 17.52 12.80
C GLU A 333 1.44 18.26 12.17
N ASN A 334 1.57 19.59 12.04
CA ASN A 334 0.54 20.44 11.44
C ASN A 334 0.10 19.94 10.04
N ARG A 335 0.99 19.30 9.29
CA ARG A 335 0.69 18.77 7.95
C ARG A 335 -0.23 17.55 8.01
N LEU A 336 -0.01 16.63 8.94
CA LEU A 336 -0.88 15.47 9.11
C LEU A 336 -2.26 15.88 9.62
N LEU A 337 -2.31 16.82 10.57
CA LEU A 337 -3.55 17.38 11.06
C LEU A 337 -4.37 18.01 9.92
N GLN A 338 -3.72 18.75 9.02
CA GLN A 338 -4.34 19.31 7.82
C GLN A 338 -4.91 18.22 6.90
N LEU A 339 -4.13 17.18 6.59
CA LEU A 339 -4.56 16.09 5.71
C LEU A 339 -5.75 15.31 6.29
N LEU A 340 -5.72 14.98 7.59
CA LEU A 340 -6.82 14.31 8.28
C LEU A 340 -8.09 15.18 8.32
N THR A 341 -7.92 16.50 8.50
CA THR A 341 -9.05 17.44 8.49
C THR A 341 -9.69 17.52 7.09
N ILE A 342 -8.88 17.59 6.03
CA ILE A 342 -9.38 17.59 4.64
C ILE A 342 -10.12 16.29 4.34
N GLN A 343 -9.56 15.15 4.76
CA GLN A 343 -10.19 13.85 4.57
C GLN A 343 -11.53 13.75 5.31
N ALA A 344 -11.58 14.17 6.59
CA ALA A 344 -12.81 14.20 7.37
C ALA A 344 -13.88 15.09 6.72
N LEU A 345 -13.47 16.21 6.13
CA LEU A 345 -14.37 17.09 5.39
C LEU A 345 -14.95 16.42 4.14
N ILE A 346 -14.11 15.78 3.32
CA ILE A 346 -14.55 15.05 2.11
C ILE A 346 -15.55 13.96 2.51
N VAL A 347 -15.22 13.19 3.54
CA VAL A 347 -16.08 12.15 4.13
C VAL A 347 -17.43 12.70 4.58
N LEU A 348 -17.45 13.86 5.26
CA LEU A 348 -18.67 14.53 5.68
C LEU A 348 -19.53 14.95 4.48
N LEU A 349 -18.91 15.53 3.44
CA LEU A 349 -19.62 15.97 2.23
C LEU A 349 -20.21 14.79 1.45
N LEU A 350 -19.46 13.69 1.33
CA LEU A 350 -19.94 12.46 0.74
C LEU A 350 -21.11 11.89 1.55
N PHE A 351 -21.00 11.87 2.88
CA PHE A 351 -22.09 11.40 3.75
C PHE A 351 -23.38 12.21 3.55
N ILE A 352 -23.29 13.55 3.57
CA ILE A 352 -24.45 14.42 3.33
C ILE A 352 -25.10 14.07 1.98
N SER A 353 -24.29 13.80 0.96
CA SER A 353 -24.76 13.52 -0.41
C SER A 353 -25.40 12.14 -0.56
N PHE A 354 -24.94 11.14 0.19
CA PHE A 354 -25.50 9.79 0.16
C PHE A 354 -26.76 9.66 1.02
N LYS A 355 -26.86 10.40 2.13
CA LYS A 355 -27.97 10.23 3.07
C LYS A 355 -29.19 11.07 2.76
N TRP A 356 -28.97 12.27 2.23
CA TRP A 356 -30.04 13.21 1.95
C TRP A 356 -30.14 13.45 0.45
N GLU A 357 -31.35 13.84 0.02
CA GLU A 357 -31.63 14.17 -1.38
C GLU A 357 -32.19 15.58 -1.51
N GLY A 358 -32.05 16.12 -2.71
CA GLY A 358 -32.63 17.41 -3.06
C GLY A 358 -31.98 18.61 -2.37
N LEU A 359 -32.80 19.60 -2.04
CA LEU A 359 -32.38 20.91 -1.51
C LEU A 359 -31.55 20.82 -0.22
N THR A 360 -31.84 19.81 0.60
CA THR A 360 -31.21 19.62 1.92
C THR A 360 -29.70 19.42 1.82
N VAL A 361 -29.23 18.65 0.82
CA VAL A 361 -27.80 18.43 0.56
C VAL A 361 -27.10 19.74 0.25
N THR A 362 -27.70 20.55 -0.60
CA THR A 362 -27.11 21.79 -1.10
C THR A 362 -27.06 22.85 0.00
N LEU A 363 -28.10 22.95 0.84
CA LEU A 363 -28.09 23.78 2.03
C LEU A 363 -27.01 23.35 3.03
N LEU A 364 -26.84 22.04 3.25
CA LEU A 364 -25.84 21.51 4.18
C LEU A 364 -24.41 21.71 3.67
N TRP A 365 -24.14 21.50 2.38
CA TRP A 365 -22.82 21.80 1.80
C TRP A 365 -22.46 23.28 1.93
N VAL A 366 -23.44 24.17 1.71
CA VAL A 366 -23.28 25.61 1.90
C VAL A 366 -23.00 25.96 3.37
N ALA A 367 -23.74 25.36 4.31
CA ALA A 367 -23.51 25.56 5.74
C ALA A 367 -22.11 25.11 6.19
N VAL A 368 -21.62 23.98 5.66
CA VAL A 368 -20.25 23.49 5.88
C VAL A 368 -19.22 24.46 5.31
N ALA A 369 -19.44 24.98 4.10
CA ALA A 369 -18.54 25.93 3.46
C ALA A 369 -18.43 27.26 4.23
N VAL A 370 -19.57 27.80 4.71
CA VAL A 370 -19.58 29.01 5.56
C VAL A 370 -18.84 28.78 6.86
N SER A 371 -19.13 27.66 7.53
CA SER A 371 -18.50 27.31 8.81
C SER A 371 -16.97 27.21 8.66
N LEU A 372 -16.49 26.57 7.59
CA LEU A 372 -15.07 26.51 7.26
C LEU A 372 -14.45 27.88 6.96
N PHE A 373 -15.16 28.73 6.21
CA PHE A 373 -14.66 30.05 5.87
C PHE A 373 -14.49 30.92 7.12
N ILE A 374 -15.49 30.94 8.00
CA ILE A 374 -15.44 31.62 9.31
C ILE A 374 -14.30 31.05 10.16
N TRP A 375 -14.18 29.72 10.25
CA TRP A 375 -13.10 29.08 11.00
C TRP A 375 -11.71 29.41 10.43
N GLY A 376 -11.57 29.47 9.10
CA GLY A 376 -10.35 29.86 8.41
C GLY A 376 -9.95 31.32 8.59
N ILE A 377 -10.93 32.21 8.82
CA ILE A 377 -10.72 33.60 9.25
C ILE A 377 -10.22 33.63 10.70
N ILE A 378 -10.94 33.00 11.62
CA ILE A 378 -10.62 33.01 13.06
C ILE A 378 -9.22 32.44 13.32
N ARG A 379 -8.87 31.32 12.66
CA ARG A 379 -7.56 30.65 12.81
C ARG A 379 -6.45 31.25 11.95
N LYS A 380 -6.72 32.31 11.16
CA LYS A 380 -5.77 32.94 10.23
C LYS A 380 -5.08 31.93 9.28
N LYS A 381 -5.77 30.86 8.89
CA LYS A 381 -5.23 29.82 7.98
C LYS A 381 -5.77 30.01 6.56
N SER A 382 -4.90 30.45 5.64
CA SER A 382 -5.29 30.77 4.26
C SER A 382 -5.78 29.55 3.47
N TRP A 383 -5.21 28.37 3.70
CA TRP A 383 -5.64 27.16 3.00
C TRP A 383 -7.08 26.75 3.34
N VAL A 384 -7.51 26.89 4.60
CA VAL A 384 -8.89 26.57 5.03
C VAL A 384 -9.90 27.47 4.31
N ARG A 385 -9.55 28.75 4.11
CA ARG A 385 -10.38 29.69 3.33
C ARG A 385 -10.46 29.29 1.85
N LEU A 386 -9.33 28.88 1.25
CA LEU A 386 -9.30 28.43 -0.14
C LEU A 386 -10.17 27.17 -0.35
N VAL A 387 -10.10 26.20 0.58
CA VAL A 387 -10.95 25.01 0.56
C VAL A 387 -12.43 25.37 0.67
N ALA A 388 -12.78 26.32 1.53
CA ALA A 388 -14.16 26.80 1.65
C ALA A 388 -14.67 27.45 0.35
N VAL A 389 -13.86 28.30 -0.30
CA VAL A 389 -14.22 28.91 -1.60
C VAL A 389 -14.36 27.85 -2.68
N PHE A 390 -13.44 26.88 -2.74
CA PHE A 390 -13.53 25.75 -3.66
C PHE A 390 -14.81 24.94 -3.45
N LEU A 391 -15.18 24.69 -2.19
CA LEU A 391 -16.41 23.98 -1.84
C LEU A 391 -17.65 24.76 -2.29
N VAL A 392 -17.70 26.09 -2.10
CA VAL A 392 -18.79 26.92 -2.64
C VAL A 392 -18.86 26.80 -4.16
N GLY A 393 -17.73 26.84 -4.86
CA GLY A 393 -17.68 26.61 -6.31
C GLY A 393 -18.24 25.25 -6.72
N LEU A 394 -17.86 24.19 -6.00
CA LEU A 394 -18.37 22.84 -6.22
C LEU A 394 -19.89 22.76 -5.95
N THR A 395 -20.38 23.40 -4.88
CA THR A 395 -21.82 23.46 -4.58
C THR A 395 -22.61 24.13 -5.70
N LEU A 396 -22.06 25.21 -6.25
CA LEU A 396 -22.69 25.97 -7.33
C LEU A 396 -22.71 25.15 -8.62
N ALA A 397 -21.60 24.48 -8.95
CA ALA A 397 -21.51 23.59 -10.10
C ALA A 397 -22.49 22.41 -9.99
N LYS A 398 -22.55 21.75 -8.83
CA LYS A 398 -23.52 20.68 -8.55
C LYS A 398 -24.95 21.18 -8.73
N LEU A 399 -25.26 22.37 -8.21
CA LEU A 399 -26.58 22.97 -8.29
C LEU A 399 -26.99 23.28 -9.74
N LEU A 400 -26.08 23.85 -10.53
CA LEU A 400 -26.31 24.20 -11.93
C LEU A 400 -26.48 22.95 -12.83
N ILE A 401 -25.67 21.92 -12.62
CA ILE A 401 -25.57 20.76 -13.51
C ILE A 401 -26.55 19.66 -13.12
N LEU A 402 -26.55 19.25 -11.86
CA LEU A 402 -27.29 18.08 -11.37
C LEU A 402 -28.65 18.48 -10.79
N ASP A 403 -28.67 19.41 -9.84
CA ASP A 403 -29.89 19.71 -9.08
C ASP A 403 -30.89 20.56 -9.92
N SER A 404 -30.40 21.40 -10.83
CA SER A 404 -31.24 22.18 -11.74
C SER A 404 -32.13 21.31 -12.62
N GLN A 405 -31.80 20.06 -12.89
CA GLN A 405 -32.68 19.20 -13.69
C GLN A 405 -33.89 18.68 -12.90
N ASN A 406 -33.73 18.53 -11.58
CA ASN A 406 -34.74 17.90 -10.71
C ASN A 406 -35.49 18.90 -9.82
N PHE A 407 -34.99 20.13 -9.64
CA PHE A 407 -35.59 21.12 -8.75
C PHE A 407 -36.75 21.87 -9.41
N SER A 408 -37.77 22.19 -8.61
CA SER A 408 -38.83 23.10 -9.04
C SER A 408 -38.28 24.51 -9.28
N ALA A 409 -38.96 25.31 -10.11
CA ALA A 409 -38.52 26.68 -10.42
C ALA A 409 -38.30 27.54 -9.14
N ILE A 410 -39.16 27.36 -8.14
CA ILE A 410 -39.08 28.08 -6.85
C ILE A 410 -37.83 27.65 -6.06
N GLN A 411 -37.51 26.35 -6.03
CA GLN A 411 -36.32 25.82 -5.35
C GLN A 411 -35.03 26.35 -5.99
N LYS A 412 -34.97 26.42 -7.33
CA LYS A 412 -33.83 26.99 -8.06
C LYS A 412 -33.61 28.46 -7.69
N ILE A 413 -34.68 29.27 -7.76
CA ILE A 413 -34.59 30.72 -7.45
C ILE A 413 -34.09 30.92 -6.02
N THR A 414 -34.66 30.19 -5.06
CA THR A 414 -34.26 30.28 -3.64
C THR A 414 -32.78 29.95 -3.45
N CYS A 415 -32.31 28.89 -4.12
CA CYS A 415 -30.91 28.47 -4.07
C CYS A 415 -29.94 29.49 -4.67
N TYR A 416 -30.25 30.05 -5.85
CA TYR A 416 -29.39 31.05 -6.48
C TYR A 416 -29.30 32.33 -5.67
N ILE A 417 -30.42 32.79 -5.10
CA ILE A 417 -30.44 33.97 -4.22
C ILE A 417 -29.62 33.71 -2.95
N ALA A 418 -29.81 32.56 -2.30
CA ALA A 418 -29.08 32.20 -1.09
C ALA A 418 -27.56 32.13 -1.33
N ILE A 419 -27.11 31.49 -2.42
CA ILE A 419 -25.68 31.43 -2.77
C ILE A 419 -25.15 32.82 -3.16
N GLY A 420 -25.92 33.61 -3.91
CA GLY A 420 -25.54 34.96 -4.30
C GLY A 420 -25.30 35.88 -3.10
N ILE A 421 -26.21 35.90 -2.13
CA ILE A 421 -26.06 36.65 -0.88
C ILE A 421 -24.79 36.19 -0.13
N LEU A 422 -24.54 34.90 -0.09
CA LEU A 422 -23.42 34.31 0.63
C LEU A 422 -22.07 34.64 -0.02
N LEU A 423 -21.99 34.66 -1.36
CA LEU A 423 -20.82 35.13 -2.10
C LEU A 423 -20.57 36.62 -1.88
N LEU A 424 -21.62 37.45 -1.85
CA LEU A 424 -21.49 38.89 -1.57
C LEU A 424 -20.98 39.14 -0.15
N LEU A 425 -21.54 38.45 0.85
CA LEU A 425 -21.09 38.53 2.24
C LEU A 425 -19.64 38.05 2.39
N GLY A 426 -19.28 36.94 1.73
CA GLY A 426 -17.91 36.42 1.70
C GLY A 426 -16.92 37.41 1.08
N SER A 427 -17.28 38.03 -0.04
CA SER A 427 -16.49 39.07 -0.71
C SER A 427 -16.28 40.30 0.16
N PHE A 428 -17.36 40.82 0.76
CA PHE A 428 -17.31 41.96 1.67
C PHE A 428 -16.39 41.70 2.88
N TYR A 429 -16.51 40.53 3.50
CA TYR A 429 -15.68 40.16 4.65
C TYR A 429 -14.21 39.95 4.26
N TYR A 430 -13.95 39.42 3.06
CA TYR A 430 -12.60 39.25 2.53
C TYR A 430 -11.90 40.60 2.32
N GLN A 431 -12.62 41.58 1.77
CA GLN A 431 -12.12 42.95 1.58
C GLN A 431 -11.93 43.67 2.92
N LYS A 432 -12.91 43.60 3.83
CA LYS A 432 -12.88 44.29 5.13
C LYS A 432 -11.75 43.83 6.04
N LEU A 433 -11.33 42.57 5.95
CA LEU A 433 -10.26 42.00 6.79
C LEU A 433 -8.84 42.29 6.27
N GLY A 434 -8.67 43.06 5.18
CA GLY A 434 -7.36 43.49 4.69
C GLY A 434 -6.45 42.36 4.20
N LEU A 435 -6.97 41.15 3.98
CA LEU A 435 -6.19 39.98 3.54
C LEU A 435 -5.77 40.04 2.06
N GLY A 436 -6.15 41.10 1.35
CA GLY A 436 -5.75 41.40 -0.03
C GLY A 436 -4.56 42.36 -0.17
N GLU A 437 -4.15 43.06 0.89
CA GLU A 437 -2.99 43.95 0.84
C GLU A 437 -1.76 43.22 1.41
N LYS A 438 -1.02 42.56 0.53
CA LYS A 438 0.43 42.51 0.73
C LYS A 438 0.92 43.95 0.55
N LYS A 439 1.31 44.60 1.64
CA LYS A 439 2.28 45.70 1.55
C LYS A 439 3.58 45.12 1.01
N ASP A 440 4.14 45.85 0.06
CA ASP A 440 5.26 45.53 -0.82
C ASP A 440 6.51 44.95 -0.14
#